data_AF-A0A1W1D3N7-F1
#
_entry.id   AF-A0A1W1D3N7-F1
#
_cell.length_a   1.000
_cell.length_b   1.000
_cell.length_c   1.000
_cell.angle_alpha   90.00
_cell.angle_beta   90.00
_cell.angle_gamma   90.00
#
_symmetry.space_group_name_H-M   'P 1'
#
loop_
_entity.id
_entity.type
_entity.pdbx_description
1 polymer ?
#
loop_
_entity_poly.entity_id
_entity_poly.type
_entity_poly.pdbx_seq_one_letter_code
_entity_poly.pdbx_strand_id
1 'polypeptide(L)'
;MQNQLQNSLSQLKDIKPIVEVHSDSLLIFGGIVFSIFFIIGFFVYKYLTRIQKTKQLSPKALALQRLKTLDFHDTKDVAYRFSIDGSMFCDEKNKEEFEAIVKSLEPYKYKKDVEVLPSILQQRIKDFIKNLKLSRGEKKYVA
;
A
#
# COMPACT_ATOMS: atom_id res chain seq x y z
N MET A 1 7.10 -88.70 -25.03
CA MET A 1 7.06 -87.71 -23.94
C MET A 1 7.79 -86.41 -24.30
N GLN A 2 8.99 -86.45 -24.88
CA GLN A 2 9.76 -85.26 -25.29
C GLN A 2 9.03 -84.34 -26.30
N ASN A 3 8.34 -84.90 -27.30
CA ASN A 3 7.58 -84.12 -28.31
C ASN A 3 6.37 -83.37 -27.74
N GLN A 4 5.77 -83.83 -26.63
CA GLN A 4 4.65 -83.14 -25.99
C GLN A 4 5.13 -81.94 -25.17
N LEU A 5 6.31 -82.05 -24.53
CA LEU A 5 6.96 -80.94 -23.83
C LEU A 5 7.43 -79.86 -24.80
N GLN A 6 7.90 -80.23 -25.99
CA GLN A 6 8.34 -79.26 -26.99
C GLN A 6 7.17 -78.45 -27.55
N ASN A 7 6.02 -79.09 -27.79
CA ASN A 7 4.80 -78.42 -28.23
C ASN A 7 4.25 -77.42 -27.20
N SER A 8 4.25 -77.78 -25.92
CA SER A 8 3.79 -76.88 -24.85
C SER A 8 4.73 -75.68 -24.67
N LEU A 9 6.04 -75.87 -24.81
CA LEU A 9 7.02 -74.79 -24.79
C LEU A 9 6.85 -73.80 -25.96
N SER A 10 6.53 -74.30 -27.17
CA SER A 10 6.22 -73.43 -28.31
C SER A 10 4.90 -72.66 -28.15
N GLN A 11 3.89 -73.25 -27.49
CA GLN A 11 2.64 -72.54 -27.16
C GLN A 11 2.83 -71.45 -26.08
N LEU A 12 3.78 -71.64 -25.15
CA LEU A 12 4.15 -70.64 -24.15
C LEU A 12 4.98 -69.47 -24.71
N LYS A 13 5.56 -69.64 -25.90
CA LYS A 13 6.39 -68.63 -26.56
C LYS A 13 5.57 -67.57 -27.31
N ASP A 14 4.25 -67.72 -27.39
CA ASP A 14 3.32 -66.75 -28.00
C ASP A 14 2.87 -65.68 -26.99
N ILE A 15 3.82 -65.15 -26.21
CA ILE A 15 3.60 -63.96 -25.40
C ILE A 15 4.19 -62.78 -26.16
N LYS A 16 3.41 -61.71 -26.34
CA LYS A 16 3.90 -60.48 -26.98
C LYS A 16 5.14 -59.98 -26.22
N PRO A 17 6.17 -59.48 -26.92
CA PRO A 17 7.31 -58.87 -26.27
C PRO A 17 6.83 -57.68 -25.43
N ILE A 18 7.49 -57.47 -24.28
CA ILE A 18 7.22 -56.33 -23.41
C ILE A 18 7.54 -55.06 -24.19
N VAL A 19 6.50 -54.28 -24.49
CA VAL A 19 6.64 -52.98 -25.14
C VAL A 19 6.74 -51.93 -24.04
N GLU A 20 7.78 -51.11 -24.08
CA GLU A 20 7.93 -49.98 -23.18
C GLU A 20 6.84 -48.94 -23.49
N VAL A 21 5.89 -48.77 -22.57
CA VAL A 21 4.86 -47.74 -22.66
C VAL A 21 5.40 -46.49 -21.98
N HIS A 22 5.80 -45.49 -22.77
CA HIS A 22 6.13 -44.19 -22.21
C HIS A 22 4.87 -43.56 -21.62
N SER A 23 4.93 -43.17 -20.35
CA SER A 23 3.80 -42.63 -19.61
C SER A 23 4.06 -41.18 -19.23
N ASP A 24 3.49 -40.25 -19.99
CA ASP A 24 3.60 -38.81 -19.71
C ASP A 24 2.70 -38.34 -18.54
N SER A 25 1.97 -39.26 -17.92
CA SER A 25 0.99 -38.98 -16.87
C SER A 25 1.55 -38.14 -15.72
N LEU A 26 2.82 -38.33 -15.35
CA LEU A 26 3.49 -37.54 -14.31
C LEU A 26 3.76 -36.09 -14.75
N LEU A 27 4.14 -35.89 -16.02
CA LEU A 27 4.36 -34.55 -16.59
C LEU A 27 3.06 -33.77 -16.68
N ILE A 28 1.98 -34.44 -17.14
CA ILE A 28 0.64 -33.86 -17.24
C ILE A 28 0.13 -33.46 -15.84
N PHE A 29 0.26 -34.36 -14.86
CA PHE A 29 -0.12 -34.08 -13.48
C PHE A 29 0.68 -32.90 -12.89
N GLY A 30 2.00 -32.87 -13.10
CA GLY A 30 2.87 -31.77 -12.69
C GLY A 30 2.45 -30.42 -13.30
N GLY A 31 2.11 -30.41 -14.60
CA GLY A 31 1.63 -29.22 -15.29
C GLY A 31 0.32 -28.68 -14.72
N ILE A 32 -0.63 -29.57 -14.38
CA ILE A 32 -1.90 -29.19 -13.75
C ILE A 32 -1.67 -28.57 -12.37
N VAL A 33 -0.84 -29.21 -11.54
CA VAL A 33 -0.52 -28.71 -10.19
C VAL A 33 0.16 -27.33 -10.29
N PHE A 34 1.12 -27.17 -11.19
CA PHE A 34 1.80 -25.90 -11.42
C PHE A 34 0.85 -24.79 -11.88
N SER A 35 -0.08 -25.12 -12.80
CA SER A 35 -1.10 -24.18 -13.28
C SER A 35 -2.00 -23.69 -12.14
N ILE A 36 -2.42 -24.59 -11.24
CA ILE A 36 -3.20 -24.24 -10.04
C ILE A 36 -2.43 -23.27 -9.15
N PHE A 37 -1.14 -23.52 -8.90
CA PHE A 37 -0.30 -22.60 -8.13
C PHE A 37 -0.17 -21.22 -8.79
N PHE A 38 -0.03 -21.16 -10.12
CA PHE A 38 0.01 -19.90 -10.86
C PHE A 38 -1.30 -19.12 -10.74
N ILE A 39 -2.43 -19.80 -10.85
CA ILE A 39 -3.76 -19.18 -10.71
C ILE A 39 -3.92 -18.60 -9.30
N ILE A 40 -3.61 -19.38 -8.26
CA ILE A 40 -3.68 -18.92 -6.87
C ILE A 40 -2.72 -17.74 -6.64
N GLY A 41 -1.48 -17.84 -7.11
CA GLY A 41 -0.48 -16.77 -7.01
C GLY A 41 -0.95 -15.49 -7.67
N PHE A 42 -1.55 -15.57 -8.86
CA PHE A 42 -2.12 -14.43 -9.57
C PHE A 42 -3.26 -13.76 -8.79
N PHE A 43 -4.18 -14.55 -8.22
CA PHE A 43 -5.25 -14.02 -7.39
C PHE A 43 -4.74 -13.36 -6.11
N VAL A 44 -3.77 -13.97 -5.43
CA VAL A 44 -3.12 -13.41 -4.23
C VAL A 44 -2.42 -12.10 -4.58
N TYR A 45 -1.64 -12.07 -5.66
CA TYR A 45 -0.98 -10.85 -6.14
C TYR A 45 -2.00 -9.74 -6.38
N LYS A 46 -3.07 -10.02 -7.16
CA LYS A 46 -4.10 -9.03 -7.46
C LYS A 46 -4.80 -8.52 -6.19
N TYR A 47 -5.07 -9.42 -5.23
CA TYR A 47 -5.71 -9.07 -3.97
C TYR A 47 -4.82 -8.15 -3.12
N LEU A 48 -3.54 -8.50 -2.96
CA LEU A 48 -2.58 -7.68 -2.21
C LEU A 48 -2.36 -6.31 -2.87
N THR A 49 -2.21 -6.25 -4.19
CA THR A 49 -2.05 -4.98 -4.91
C THR A 49 -3.30 -4.10 -4.80
N ARG A 50 -4.51 -4.69 -4.78
CA ARG A 50 -5.76 -3.93 -4.59
C ARG A 50 -5.86 -3.33 -3.20
N ILE A 51 -5.51 -4.09 -2.15
CA ILE A 51 -5.52 -3.60 -0.76
C ILE A 51 -4.53 -2.45 -0.55
N GLN A 52 -3.37 -2.46 -1.22
CA GLN A 52 -2.40 -1.37 -1.10
C GLN A 52 -2.95 -0.05 -1.67
N LYS A 53 -3.72 -0.11 -2.76
CA LYS A 53 -4.30 1.08 -3.41
C LYS A 53 -5.44 1.72 -2.63
N THR A 54 -6.12 0.97 -1.76
CA THR A 54 -7.24 1.47 -0.93
C THR A 54 -6.79 1.99 0.44
N LYS A 55 -5.49 1.92 0.77
CA LYS A 55 -4.94 2.52 1.99
C LYS A 55 -4.68 4.01 1.82
N GLN A 56 -5.69 4.77 1.42
CA GLN A 56 -5.56 6.23 1.40
C GLN A 56 -5.83 6.78 2.81
N LEU A 57 -4.91 7.60 3.30
CA LEU A 57 -5.10 8.31 4.57
C LEU A 57 -6.33 9.22 4.46
N SER A 58 -7.07 9.38 5.56
CA SER A 58 -8.16 10.35 5.61
C SER A 58 -7.65 11.75 5.22
N PRO A 59 -8.48 12.60 4.57
CA PRO A 59 -8.07 13.95 4.20
C PRO A 59 -7.49 14.73 5.40
N LYS A 60 -8.08 14.53 6.58
CA LYS A 60 -7.61 15.12 7.84
C LYS A 60 -6.28 14.52 8.28
N ALA A 61 -6.07 13.21 8.20
CA ALA A 61 -4.78 12.60 8.50
C ALA A 61 -3.67 13.07 7.53
N LEU A 62 -3.98 13.25 6.24
CA LEU A 62 -3.08 13.85 5.25
C LEU A 62 -2.76 15.31 5.59
N ALA A 63 -3.76 16.10 6.00
CA ALA A 63 -3.56 17.48 6.42
C ALA A 63 -2.63 17.56 7.65
N LEU A 64 -2.82 16.69 8.66
CA LEU A 64 -1.92 16.64 9.82
C LEU A 64 -0.50 16.23 9.42
N GLN A 65 -0.35 15.27 8.52
CA GLN A 65 0.95 14.86 8.01
C GLN A 65 1.65 16.02 7.31
N ARG A 66 0.93 16.75 6.44
CA ARG A 66 1.43 17.93 5.75
C ARG A 66 1.85 19.04 6.70
N LEU A 67 1.06 19.31 7.74
CA LEU A 67 1.40 20.26 8.80
C LEU A 67 2.68 19.85 9.56
N LYS A 68 2.86 18.56 9.85
CA LYS A 68 4.07 18.07 10.54
C LYS A 68 5.34 18.14 9.69
N THR A 69 5.21 18.06 8.37
CA THR A 69 6.33 18.12 7.43
C THR A 69 6.49 19.52 6.81
N LEU A 70 6.02 20.58 7.48
CA LEU A 70 6.21 21.94 6.99
C LEU A 70 7.69 22.31 7.03
N ASP A 71 8.18 22.86 5.91
CA ASP A 71 9.51 23.42 5.83
C ASP A 71 9.47 24.92 6.14
N PHE A 72 10.07 25.32 7.27
CA PHE A 72 10.11 26.71 7.71
C PHE A 72 11.10 27.58 6.92
N HIS A 73 11.85 27.01 5.98
CA HIS A 73 12.68 27.77 5.04
C HIS A 73 11.81 28.50 4.00
N ASP A 74 10.70 27.89 3.54
CA ASP A 74 9.75 28.51 2.63
C ASP A 74 8.59 29.15 3.41
N THR A 75 8.78 30.42 3.75
CA THR A 75 7.80 31.19 4.53
C THR A 75 6.45 31.31 3.83
N LYS A 76 6.42 31.35 2.49
CA LYS A 76 5.19 31.45 1.71
C LYS A 76 4.42 30.14 1.71
N ASP A 77 5.13 29.03 1.49
CA ASP A 77 4.53 27.69 1.55
C ASP A 77 3.93 27.42 2.93
N VAL A 78 4.66 27.78 4.00
CA VAL A 78 4.16 27.66 5.37
C VAL A 78 2.90 28.50 5.57
N ALA A 79 2.91 29.77 5.21
CA ALA A 79 1.74 30.65 5.39
C ALA A 79 0.51 30.10 4.65
N TYR A 80 0.70 29.61 3.42
CA TYR A 80 -0.38 29.09 2.60
C TYR A 80 -0.90 27.73 3.13
N ARG A 81 -0.02 26.76 3.33
CA ARG A 81 -0.39 25.40 3.76
C ARG A 81 -0.91 25.36 5.18
N PHE A 82 -0.32 26.12 6.10
CA PHE A 82 -0.84 26.23 7.46
C PHE A 82 -2.27 26.78 7.45
N SER A 83 -2.55 27.82 6.66
CA SER A 83 -3.91 28.38 6.56
C SER A 83 -4.93 27.35 6.07
N ILE A 84 -4.55 26.52 5.10
CA ILE A 84 -5.47 25.53 4.50
C ILE A 84 -5.60 24.30 5.39
N ASP A 85 -4.49 23.63 5.68
CA ASP A 85 -4.49 22.36 6.40
C ASP A 85 -4.89 22.55 7.87
N GLY A 86 -4.53 23.69 8.48
CA GLY A 86 -4.91 24.03 9.86
C GLY A 86 -6.40 24.32 10.04
N SER A 87 -7.08 24.85 9.01
CA SER A 87 -8.53 25.11 9.07
C SER A 87 -9.35 23.84 9.32
N MET A 88 -8.86 22.67 8.91
CA MET A 88 -9.52 21.38 9.13
C MET A 88 -9.48 20.93 10.60
N PHE A 89 -8.67 21.58 11.43
CA PHE A 89 -8.50 21.29 12.87
C PHE A 89 -9.01 22.42 13.77
N CYS A 90 -9.70 23.41 13.20
CA CYS A 90 -10.32 24.48 13.98
C CYS A 90 -11.55 23.96 14.73
N ASP A 91 -11.39 23.79 16.03
CA ASP A 91 -12.48 23.59 16.99
C ASP A 91 -12.73 24.90 17.76
N GLU A 92 -13.89 25.02 18.44
CA GLU A 92 -14.27 26.21 19.22
C GLU A 92 -13.19 26.67 20.22
N LYS A 93 -12.41 25.73 20.78
CA LYS A 93 -11.34 26.01 21.74
C LYS A 93 -10.06 26.56 21.12
N ASN A 94 -9.77 26.18 19.87
CA ASN A 94 -8.50 26.48 19.20
C ASN A 94 -8.67 27.58 18.13
N LYS A 95 -9.91 27.98 17.85
CA LYS A 95 -10.26 28.93 16.80
C LYS A 95 -9.57 30.28 16.97
N GLU A 96 -9.58 30.83 18.19
CA GLU A 96 -8.95 32.13 18.47
C GLU A 96 -7.43 32.10 18.24
N GLU A 97 -6.77 31.02 18.70
CA GLU A 97 -5.33 30.84 18.50
C GLU A 97 -4.98 30.69 17.02
N PHE A 98 -5.76 29.88 16.28
CA PHE A 98 -5.58 29.71 14.85
C PHE A 98 -5.76 31.01 14.08
N GLU A 99 -6.83 31.76 14.34
CA GLU A 99 -7.09 33.04 13.67
C GLU A 99 -5.97 34.07 13.95
N ALA A 100 -5.45 34.11 15.19
CA ALA A 100 -4.33 34.97 15.54
C ALA A 100 -3.04 34.62 14.76
N ILE A 101 -2.76 33.32 14.57
CA ILE A 101 -1.61 32.85 13.78
C ILE A 101 -1.83 33.17 12.30
N VAL A 102 -3.01 32.88 11.75
CA VAL A 102 -3.33 33.13 10.34
C VAL A 102 -3.24 34.62 10.01
N LYS A 103 -3.80 35.50 10.85
CA LYS A 103 -3.69 36.95 10.68
C LYS A 103 -2.24 37.43 10.68
N SER A 104 -1.40 36.80 11.49
CA SER A 104 0.04 37.09 11.52
C SER A 104 0.77 36.57 10.27
N LEU A 105 0.23 35.55 9.59
CA LEU A 105 0.77 34.94 8.38
C LEU A 105 0.25 35.58 7.07
N GLU A 106 -0.88 36.30 7.10
CA GLU A 106 -1.47 36.98 5.94
C GLU A 106 -0.47 37.85 5.14
N PRO A 107 0.38 38.67 5.78
CA PRO A 107 1.32 39.53 5.06
C PRO A 107 2.35 38.76 4.22
N TYR A 108 2.58 37.49 4.53
CA TYR A 108 3.55 36.62 3.87
C TYR A 108 2.93 35.81 2.72
N LYS A 109 1.59 35.73 2.65
CA LYS A 109 0.87 34.79 1.76
C LYS A 109 0.93 35.17 0.28
N TYR A 110 1.31 36.40 -0.06
CA TYR A 110 1.28 36.90 -1.45
C TYR A 110 2.47 37.80 -1.82
N LYS A 111 3.46 37.96 -0.93
CA LYS A 111 4.67 38.74 -1.26
C LYS A 111 5.57 37.95 -2.21
N LYS A 112 6.20 38.65 -3.16
CA LYS A 112 7.19 38.07 -4.09
C LYS A 112 8.52 37.79 -3.41
N ASP A 113 8.96 38.72 -2.56
CA ASP A 113 10.14 38.59 -1.73
C ASP A 113 9.68 38.49 -0.28
N VAL A 114 10.03 37.39 0.39
CA VAL A 114 9.45 37.01 1.67
C VAL A 114 10.58 36.91 2.68
N GLU A 115 10.52 37.79 3.68
CA GLU A 115 11.42 37.76 4.82
C GLU A 115 11.27 36.43 5.59
N VAL A 116 12.36 36.01 6.25
CA VAL A 116 12.36 34.81 7.08
C VAL A 116 11.32 34.95 8.19
N LEU A 117 10.44 33.96 8.33
CA LEU A 117 9.40 33.95 9.35
C LEU A 117 10.01 34.16 10.76
N PRO A 118 9.48 35.07 11.59
CA PRO A 118 9.99 35.28 12.94
C PRO A 118 10.01 33.98 13.76
N SER A 119 11.08 33.74 14.50
CA SER A 119 11.26 32.52 15.31
C SER A 119 10.11 32.27 16.29
N ILE A 120 9.53 33.34 16.85
CA ILE A 120 8.36 33.30 17.73
C ILE A 120 7.13 32.73 17.00
N LEU A 121 6.90 33.15 15.75
CA LEU A 121 5.77 32.69 14.95
C LEU A 121 5.96 31.23 14.53
N GLN A 122 7.20 30.83 14.20
CA GLN A 122 7.54 29.44 13.95
C GLN A 122 7.26 28.54 15.16
N GLN A 123 7.60 29.00 16.38
CA GLN A 123 7.32 28.25 17.60
C GLN A 123 5.82 28.11 17.86
N ARG A 124 5.05 29.20 17.73
CA ARG A 124 3.58 29.16 17.87
C ARG A 124 2.94 28.15 16.91
N ILE A 125 3.37 28.12 15.65
CA ILE A 125 2.89 27.14 14.68
C ILE A 125 3.24 25.70 15.12
N LYS A 126 4.47 25.47 15.59
CA LYS A 126 4.91 24.15 16.08
C LYS A 126 4.11 23.69 17.30
N ASP A 127 3.85 24.58 18.24
CA ASP A 127 3.07 24.29 19.44
C ASP A 127 1.61 23.98 19.11
N PHE A 128 1.00 24.76 18.21
CA PHE A 128 -0.33 24.48 17.68
C PHE A 128 -0.40 23.07 17.09
N ILE A 129 0.53 22.72 16.18
CA ILE A 129 0.57 21.41 15.51
C ILE A 129 0.79 20.27 16.52
N LYS A 130 1.59 20.48 17.57
CA LYS A 130 1.86 19.49 18.62
C LYS A 130 0.60 19.19 19.44
N ASN A 131 -0.24 20.19 19.66
CA ASN A 131 -1.48 20.06 20.41
C ASN A 131 -2.61 19.40 19.60
N LEU A 132 -2.48 19.30 18.28
CA LEU A 132 -3.46 18.62 17.43
C LEU A 132 -3.49 17.11 17.68
N LYS A 133 -4.68 16.59 18.02
CA LYS A 133 -4.94 15.16 18.17
C LYS A 133 -5.99 14.72 17.15
N LEU A 134 -5.66 13.70 16.36
CA LEU A 134 -6.65 13.03 15.49
C LEU A 134 -7.59 12.18 16.35
N SER A 135 -8.90 12.29 16.10
CA SER A 135 -9.88 11.40 16.70
C SER A 135 -9.66 9.95 16.24
N ARG A 136 -10.05 8.98 17.07
CA ARG A 136 -9.79 7.54 16.84
C ARG A 136 -10.37 7.03 15.51
N GLY A 137 -11.45 7.65 15.02
CA GLY A 137 -12.06 7.36 13.72
C GLY A 137 -11.31 7.96 12.52
N GLU A 138 -10.60 9.08 12.72
CA GLU A 138 -9.91 9.84 11.66
C GLU A 138 -8.52 9.29 11.34
N LYS A 139 -7.99 8.43 12.22
CA LYS A 139 -6.75 7.67 12.00
C LYS A 139 -6.92 6.51 11.02
N LYS A 140 -8.15 6.20 10.59
CA LYS A 140 -8.43 5.10 9.68
C LYS A 140 -8.29 5.53 8.22
N TYR A 141 -7.89 4.57 7.40
CA TYR A 141 -7.89 4.68 5.94
C TYR A 141 -9.33 4.93 5.45
N VAL A 142 -9.49 5.82 4.47
CA VAL A 142 -10.76 5.95 3.75
C VAL A 142 -10.89 4.70 2.89
N ALA A 143 -11.91 3.88 3.18
CA ALA A 143 -12.20 2.66 2.45
C ALA A 143 -12.76 2.96 1.05
#